data_AF-A0A842Q1C4-F1
#
_entry.id   AF-A0A842Q1C4-F1
#
_cell.length_a   1.000
_cell.length_b   1.000
_cell.length_c   1.000
_cell.angle_alpha   90.00
_cell.angle_beta   90.00
_cell.angle_gamma   90.00
#
_symmetry.space_group_name_H-M   'P 1'
#
loop_
_entity.id
_entity.type
_entity.pdbx_description
1 polymer ?
#
loop_
_entity_poly.entity_id
_entity_poly.type
_entity_poly.pdbx_seq_one_letter_code
_entity_poly.pdbx_strand_id
1 'polypeptide(L)'
;GFLMAIASDAGDVLDGDSVGTVITSPSTLITFGDIEAIFSALGFAIGVLFLTKLVSIHSSIEVAGASMLVSGLILVAFMIGFLHESQEILSSSAWWSLFQQQPLIITIILLLLFSFLPFIGSLCYTTGLSKIGASITATIGSSSILITVLIQIILKELGITSNLPENIFLAILGGVLGFLGIYVIHMHTRYLSIIPRRKQ
;
A
#
# COMPACT_ATOMS: atom_id res chain seq x y z
N GLY A 1 1.47 -1.30 1.94
CA GLY A 1 1.31 -2.34 0.92
C GLY A 1 2.38 -3.40 1.07
N PHE A 2 3.40 -3.39 0.21
CA PHE A 2 4.47 -4.40 0.16
C PHE A 2 5.15 -4.72 1.50
N LEU A 3 5.62 -3.72 2.24
CA LEU A 3 6.28 -3.93 3.54
C LEU A 3 5.31 -4.45 4.62
N MET A 4 4.03 -4.11 4.51
CA MET A 4 2.99 -4.57 5.44
C MET A 4 2.61 -6.03 5.15
N ALA A 5 2.62 -6.44 3.88
CA ALA A 5 2.45 -7.83 3.48
C ALA A 5 3.64 -8.71 3.93
N ILE A 6 4.88 -8.21 3.82
CA ILE A 6 6.08 -8.91 4.32
C ILE A 6 6.09 -8.97 5.86
N ALA A 7 5.72 -7.88 6.55
CA ALA A 7 5.63 -7.87 8.01
C ALA A 7 4.53 -8.81 8.53
N SER A 8 3.41 -8.94 7.81
CA SER A 8 2.38 -9.93 8.14
C SER A 8 2.88 -11.37 8.04
N ASP A 9 3.73 -11.68 7.05
CA ASP A 9 4.26 -13.03 6.82
C ASP A 9 5.31 -13.42 7.87
N ALA A 10 6.17 -12.48 8.27
CA ALA A 10 7.21 -12.75 9.27
C ALA A 10 6.65 -12.99 10.70
N GLY A 11 5.40 -12.63 10.96
CA GLY A 11 4.72 -12.94 12.23
C GLY A 11 4.18 -14.36 12.31
N ASP A 12 3.73 -14.93 11.18
CA ASP A 12 3.05 -16.23 11.11
C ASP A 12 4.01 -17.42 11.24
N VAL A 13 5.29 -17.23 10.91
CA VAL A 13 6.34 -18.26 11.03
C VAL A 13 6.68 -18.61 12.49
N LEU A 14 6.23 -17.80 13.47
CA LEU A 14 6.48 -18.03 14.89
C LEU A 14 5.34 -18.71 15.65
N ASP A 15 4.12 -18.75 15.09
CA ASP A 15 2.96 -19.41 15.71
C ASP A 15 2.70 -20.79 15.08
N GLY A 16 3.69 -21.66 15.24
CA GLY A 16 3.48 -23.09 15.06
C GLY A 16 2.63 -23.63 16.21
N ASP A 17 1.35 -23.88 15.93
CA ASP A 17 0.44 -24.87 16.55
C ASP A 17 -0.92 -24.28 16.98
N SER A 18 -1.84 -24.13 16.03
CA SER A 18 -3.27 -24.30 16.35
C SER A 18 -4.06 -24.69 15.10
N VAL A 19 -4.36 -25.98 14.99
CA VAL A 19 -5.36 -26.54 14.06
C VAL A 19 -6.74 -26.04 14.48
N GLY A 20 -7.09 -24.83 14.05
CA GLY A 20 -8.44 -24.28 14.13
C GLY A 20 -9.22 -24.65 12.89
N THR A 21 -10.11 -25.65 12.99
CA THR A 21 -11.11 -26.00 11.96
C THR A 21 -11.89 -24.77 11.51
N VAL A 22 -11.57 -24.26 10.32
CA VAL A 22 -12.32 -23.18 9.66
C VAL A 22 -13.63 -23.75 9.14
N ILE A 23 -14.74 -23.34 9.76
CA ILE A 23 -16.08 -23.65 9.32
C ILE A 23 -16.30 -22.90 7.99
N THR A 24 -16.30 -23.63 6.89
CA THR A 24 -16.54 -23.13 5.53
C THR A 24 -18.02 -22.75 5.36
N SER A 25 -18.35 -21.52 5.72
CA SER A 25 -19.62 -20.89 5.34
C SER A 25 -19.64 -20.62 3.82
N PRO A 26 -20.79 -20.73 3.15
CA PRO A 26 -20.87 -20.74 1.70
C PRO A 26 -20.41 -19.40 1.12
N SER A 27 -19.66 -19.50 0.03
CA SER A 27 -19.05 -18.43 -0.75
C SER A 27 -20.05 -17.33 -1.13
N THR A 28 -20.05 -16.23 -0.38
CA THR A 28 -20.52 -14.95 -0.91
C THR A 28 -19.46 -14.44 -1.89
N LEU A 29 -19.89 -14.09 -3.10
CA LEU A 29 -19.04 -13.64 -4.22
C LEU A 29 -18.22 -12.36 -3.91
N ILE A 30 -18.52 -11.70 -2.78
CA ILE A 30 -17.84 -10.51 -2.27
C ILE A 30 -17.72 -10.67 -0.74
N THR A 31 -16.50 -10.59 -0.23
CA THR A 31 -16.20 -10.60 1.22
C THR A 31 -16.13 -9.16 1.77
N PHE A 32 -16.20 -9.00 3.10
CA PHE A 32 -16.06 -7.68 3.72
C PHE A 32 -14.70 -7.02 3.39
N GLY A 33 -13.64 -7.82 3.31
CA GLY A 33 -12.32 -7.35 2.89
C GLY A 33 -12.30 -6.83 1.46
N ASP A 34 -13.05 -7.46 0.55
CA ASP A 34 -13.18 -6.97 -0.84
C ASP A 34 -13.84 -5.59 -0.91
N ILE A 35 -14.87 -5.36 -0.08
CA ILE A 35 -15.55 -4.06 0.02
C ILE A 35 -14.59 -3.00 0.58
N GLU A 36 -13.85 -3.31 1.63
CA GLU A 36 -12.84 -2.43 2.22
C GLU A 36 -11.76 -2.05 1.19
N ALA A 37 -11.26 -3.02 0.42
CA ALA A 37 -10.27 -2.79 -0.62
C ALA A 37 -10.78 -1.84 -1.71
N ILE A 38 -12.05 -1.96 -2.12
CA ILE A 38 -12.68 -1.06 -3.09
C ILE A 38 -12.76 0.37 -2.54
N PHE A 39 -13.25 0.54 -1.31
CA PHE A 39 -13.32 1.86 -0.67
C PHE A 39 -11.93 2.47 -0.45
N SER A 40 -10.94 1.67 -0.07
CA SER A 40 -9.55 2.08 0.08
C SER A 40 -8.95 2.55 -1.27
N ALA A 41 -9.23 1.83 -2.36
CA ALA A 41 -8.79 2.22 -3.70
C ALA A 41 -9.43 3.54 -4.17
N LEU A 42 -10.72 3.74 -3.91
CA LEU A 42 -11.41 5.00 -4.19
C LEU A 42 -10.86 6.15 -3.35
N GLY A 43 -10.67 5.94 -2.06
CA GLY A 43 -10.07 6.92 -1.15
C GLY A 43 -8.66 7.31 -1.59
N PHE A 44 -7.84 6.33 -1.97
CA PHE A 44 -6.51 6.57 -2.52
C PHE A 44 -6.59 7.39 -3.82
N ALA A 45 -7.45 7.04 -4.77
CA ALA A 45 -7.60 7.78 -6.03
C ALA A 45 -8.02 9.25 -5.81
N ILE A 46 -8.98 9.50 -4.93
CA ILE A 46 -9.41 10.85 -4.54
C ILE A 46 -8.25 11.60 -3.87
N GLY A 47 -7.55 10.94 -2.95
CA GLY A 47 -6.36 11.49 -2.29
C GLY A 47 -5.29 11.92 -3.29
N VAL A 48 -5.01 11.10 -4.31
CA VAL A 48 -4.04 11.41 -5.37
C VAL A 48 -4.48 12.62 -6.20
N LEU A 49 -5.77 12.77 -6.52
CA LEU A 49 -6.27 13.95 -7.24
C LEU A 49 -6.04 15.24 -6.46
N PHE A 50 -6.33 15.24 -5.16
CA PHE A 50 -6.06 16.40 -4.29
C PHE A 50 -4.56 16.65 -4.14
N LEU A 51 -3.76 15.60 -3.96
CA LEU A 51 -2.31 15.70 -3.81
C LEU A 51 -1.65 16.28 -5.07
N THR A 52 -2.13 15.87 -6.25
CA THR A 52 -1.68 16.40 -7.55
C THR A 52 -1.95 17.91 -7.66
N LYS A 53 -3.15 18.35 -7.23
CA LYS A 53 -3.47 19.78 -7.19
C LYS A 53 -2.59 20.54 -6.20
N LEU A 54 -2.37 20.00 -5.01
CA LEU A 54 -1.55 20.63 -3.98
C LEU A 54 -0.10 20.79 -4.42
N VAL A 55 0.48 19.74 -5.01
CA VAL A 55 1.83 19.73 -5.57
C VAL A 55 2.00 20.71 -6.74
N SER A 56 0.93 21.04 -7.46
CA SER A 56 1.01 22.05 -8.52
C SER A 56 1.14 23.49 -8.00
N ILE A 57 0.83 23.72 -6.72
CA ILE A 57 0.80 25.05 -6.09
C ILE A 57 1.93 25.20 -5.06
N HIS A 58 2.24 24.14 -4.30
CA HIS A 58 3.20 24.14 -3.19
C HIS A 58 4.39 23.22 -3.47
N SER A 59 5.47 23.37 -2.72
CA SER A 59 6.66 22.54 -2.90
C SER A 59 6.39 21.08 -2.51
N SER A 60 6.96 20.12 -3.26
CA SER A 60 6.73 18.68 -3.02
C SER A 60 7.12 18.23 -1.60
N ILE A 61 8.08 18.91 -0.97
CA ILE A 61 8.49 18.67 0.43
C ILE A 61 7.41 19.13 1.42
N GLU A 62 6.81 20.29 1.20
CA GLU A 62 5.75 20.85 2.05
C GLU A 62 4.51 19.98 1.98
N VAL A 63 4.14 19.55 0.77
CA VAL A 63 2.98 18.68 0.55
C VAL A 63 3.20 17.29 1.17
N ALA A 64 4.39 16.70 1.03
CA ALA A 64 4.72 15.42 1.66
C ALA A 64 4.72 15.52 3.19
N GLY A 65 5.32 16.56 3.76
CA GLY A 65 5.37 16.79 5.20
C GLY A 65 3.97 17.02 5.79
N ALA A 66 3.17 17.90 5.18
CA ALA A 66 1.82 18.21 5.63
C ALA A 66 0.89 16.98 5.53
N SER A 67 0.96 16.23 4.43
CA SER A 67 0.15 15.02 4.27
C SER A 67 0.52 13.93 5.28
N MET A 68 1.80 13.72 5.58
CA MET A 68 2.23 12.77 6.61
C MET A 68 1.81 13.22 8.01
N LEU A 69 1.91 14.51 8.33
CA LEU A 69 1.46 15.05 9.62
C LEU A 69 -0.05 14.87 9.80
N VAL A 70 -0.85 15.25 8.80
CA VAL A 70 -2.31 15.10 8.85
C VAL A 70 -2.70 13.62 8.92
N SER A 71 -2.07 12.76 8.12
CA SER A 71 -2.31 11.31 8.19
C SER A 71 -1.95 10.72 9.55
N GLY A 72 -0.85 11.18 10.17
CA GLY A 72 -0.44 10.77 11.51
C GLY A 72 -1.44 11.21 12.58
N LEU A 73 -1.93 12.45 12.52
CA LEU A 73 -2.95 12.95 13.45
C LEU A 73 -4.29 12.21 13.31
N ILE A 74 -4.71 11.90 12.08
CA ILE A 74 -5.90 11.08 11.83
C ILE A 74 -5.70 9.69 12.44
N LEU A 75 -4.55 9.07 12.23
CA LEU A 75 -4.24 7.75 12.80
C LEU A 75 -4.27 7.77 14.33
N VAL A 76 -3.68 8.80 14.96
CA VAL A 76 -3.76 8.99 16.43
C VAL A 76 -5.21 9.15 16.89
N ALA A 77 -6.03 9.92 16.18
CA ALA A 77 -7.45 10.09 16.52
C ALA A 77 -8.22 8.75 16.41
N PHE A 78 -7.93 7.94 15.38
CA PHE A 78 -8.50 6.59 15.25
C PHE A 78 -8.05 5.67 16.39
N MET A 79 -6.76 5.68 16.76
CA MET A 79 -6.26 4.87 17.87
C MET A 79 -6.91 5.26 19.20
N ILE A 80 -7.15 6.55 19.44
CA ILE A 80 -7.87 7.02 20.64
C ILE A 80 -9.35 6.61 20.59
N GLY A 81 -10.00 6.72 19.43
CA GLY A 81 -11.42 6.38 19.26
C GLY A 81 -11.73 4.89 19.42
N PHE A 82 -10.80 4.03 19.02
CA PHE A 82 -10.93 2.56 19.07
C PHE A 82 -9.99 1.92 20.10
N LEU A 83 -9.65 2.67 21.16
CA LEU A 83 -8.61 2.29 22.13
C LEU A 83 -8.80 0.89 22.71
N HIS A 84 -10.05 0.51 23.03
CA HIS A 84 -10.35 -0.77 23.67
C HIS A 84 -10.08 -1.98 22.75
N GLU A 85 -10.59 -1.97 21.51
CA GLU A 85 -10.32 -3.04 20.53
C GLU A 85 -8.85 -3.04 20.08
N SER A 86 -8.25 -1.85 19.92
CA SER A 86 -6.84 -1.75 19.48
C SER A 86 -5.86 -2.34 20.51
N GLN A 87 -6.17 -2.25 21.81
CA GLN A 87 -5.31 -2.76 22.87
C GLN A 87 -5.32 -4.30 22.92
N GLU A 88 -6.46 -4.94 22.65
CA GLU A 88 -6.59 -6.40 22.57
C GLU A 88 -5.87 -6.99 21.34
N ILE A 89 -5.95 -6.31 20.20
CA ILE A 89 -5.25 -6.71 18.97
C ILE A 89 -3.73 -6.51 19.11
N LEU A 90 -3.29 -5.41 19.74
CA LEU A 90 -1.86 -5.13 19.92
C LEU A 90 -1.21 -6.12 20.89
N SER A 91 -1.92 -6.48 21.97
CA SER A 91 -1.43 -7.43 22.98
C SER A 91 -1.41 -8.88 22.52
N SER A 92 -2.22 -9.26 21.52
CA SER A 92 -2.19 -10.58 20.88
C SER A 92 -1.17 -10.70 19.74
N SER A 93 -0.59 -9.59 19.28
CA SER A 93 0.38 -9.62 18.19
C SER A 93 1.77 -10.09 18.66
N ALA A 94 2.33 -11.12 18.02
CA ALA A 94 3.68 -11.62 18.25
C ALA A 94 4.78 -10.54 18.12
N TRP A 95 4.48 -9.45 17.43
CA TRP A 95 5.36 -8.30 17.24
C TRP A 95 5.55 -7.48 18.52
N TRP A 96 4.49 -7.32 19.33
CA TRP A 96 4.58 -6.57 20.58
C TRP A 96 5.48 -7.26 21.61
N SER A 97 5.42 -8.60 21.68
CA SER A 97 6.28 -9.38 22.59
C SER A 97 7.75 -9.30 22.18
N LEU A 98 8.05 -9.29 20.88
CA LEU A 98 9.40 -9.14 20.34
C LEU A 98 9.98 -7.73 20.60
N PHE A 99 9.14 -6.69 20.49
CA PHE A 99 9.52 -5.31 20.83
C PHE A 99 9.70 -5.09 22.33
N GLN A 100 8.95 -5.80 23.18
CA GLN A 100 9.02 -5.67 24.63
C GLN A 100 10.29 -6.32 25.23
N GLN A 101 10.88 -7.29 24.54
CA GLN A 101 12.12 -7.96 24.96
C GLN A 101 13.41 -7.21 24.53
N GLN A 102 13.31 -6.23 23.64
CA GLN A 102 14.46 -5.49 23.13
C GLN A 102 14.80 -4.25 23.99
N PRO A 103 16.08 -3.89 24.12
CA PRO A 103 16.47 -2.67 24.83
C PRO A 103 15.91 -1.44 24.11
N LEU A 104 15.43 -0.47 24.90
CA LEU A 104 14.70 0.73 24.45
C LEU A 104 15.40 1.49 23.31
N ILE A 105 16.73 1.52 23.30
CA ILE A 105 17.54 2.15 22.24
C ILE A 105 17.36 1.44 20.88
N ILE A 106 17.35 0.10 20.86
CA ILE A 106 17.17 -0.67 19.62
C ILE A 106 15.75 -0.45 19.08
N THR A 107 14.75 -0.44 19.96
CA THR A 107 13.36 -0.15 19.59
C THR A 107 13.21 1.23 18.95
N ILE A 108 13.84 2.27 19.52
CA ILE A 108 13.84 3.62 18.92
C ILE A 108 14.50 3.61 17.54
N ILE A 109 15.65 2.95 17.39
CA ILE A 109 16.37 2.90 16.11
C ILE A 109 15.52 2.18 15.06
N LEU A 110 14.86 1.07 15.41
CA LEU A 110 13.96 0.34 14.51
C LEU A 110 12.75 1.17 14.11
N LEU A 111 12.11 1.86 15.07
CA LEU A 111 10.99 2.77 14.79
C LEU A 111 11.41 3.91 13.85
N LEU A 112 12.59 4.49 14.09
CA LEU A 112 13.13 5.56 13.27
C LEU A 112 13.43 5.08 11.84
N LEU A 113 14.07 3.91 11.70
CA LEU A 113 14.36 3.30 10.40
C LEU A 113 13.08 2.95 9.65
N PHE A 114 12.10 2.35 10.35
CA PHE A 114 10.81 2.02 9.78
C PHE A 114 10.01 3.26 9.39
N SER A 115 10.17 4.38 10.09
CA SER A 115 9.51 5.67 9.77
C SER A 115 10.16 6.40 8.59
N PHE A 116 11.47 6.24 8.38
CA PHE A 116 12.13 6.85 7.21
C PHE A 116 11.67 6.25 5.89
N LEU A 117 11.31 4.98 5.87
CA LEU A 117 10.88 4.27 4.67
C LEU A 117 9.59 4.85 4.04
N PRO A 118 8.47 5.03 4.78
CA PRO A 118 7.29 5.72 4.27
C PRO A 118 7.53 7.22 4.04
N PHE A 119 8.46 7.86 4.75
CA PHE A 119 8.83 9.25 4.49
C PHE A 119 9.50 9.43 3.13
N ILE A 120 10.50 8.62 2.82
CA ILE A 120 11.16 8.61 1.50
C ILE A 120 10.16 8.22 0.41
N GLY A 121 9.29 7.24 0.68
CA GLY A 121 8.22 6.85 -0.23
C GLY A 121 7.28 8.01 -0.56
N SER A 122 6.80 8.74 0.46
CA SER A 122 5.94 9.92 0.29
C SER A 122 6.62 11.02 -0.51
N LEU A 123 7.89 11.34 -0.21
CA LEU A 123 8.66 12.35 -0.94
C LEU A 123 8.89 11.97 -2.41
N CYS A 124 9.26 10.71 -2.66
CA CYS A 124 9.43 10.21 -4.01
C CYS A 124 8.11 10.28 -4.79
N TYR A 125 7.00 9.94 -4.15
CA TYR A 125 5.67 9.99 -4.73
C TYR A 125 5.22 11.42 -5.07
N THR A 126 5.34 12.37 -4.15
CA THR A 126 4.96 13.79 -4.39
C THR A 126 5.88 14.46 -5.40
N THR A 127 7.17 14.11 -5.42
CA THR A 127 8.13 14.61 -6.43
C THR A 127 7.87 14.00 -7.80
N GLY A 128 7.51 12.72 -7.87
CA GLY A 128 7.10 12.06 -9.12
C GLY A 128 5.83 12.70 -9.69
N LEU A 129 4.84 12.96 -8.83
CA LEU A 129 3.63 13.69 -9.17
C LEU A 129 3.91 15.09 -9.73
N SER A 130 4.85 15.83 -9.14
CA SER A 130 5.15 17.21 -9.56
C SER A 130 5.84 17.27 -10.93
N LYS A 131 6.70 16.29 -11.22
CA LYS A 131 7.54 16.29 -12.43
C LYS A 131 6.91 15.56 -13.61
N ILE A 132 6.23 14.44 -13.38
CA ILE A 132 5.82 13.50 -14.43
C ILE A 132 4.28 13.41 -14.52
N GLY A 133 3.57 13.92 -13.50
CA GLY A 133 2.11 14.00 -13.48
C GLY A 133 1.43 12.71 -13.03
N ALA A 134 0.19 12.83 -12.55
CA ALA A 134 -0.57 11.75 -11.91
C ALA A 134 -0.75 10.49 -12.75
N SER A 135 -0.94 10.63 -14.07
CA SER A 135 -1.17 9.49 -14.97
C SER A 135 0.03 8.55 -15.04
N ILE A 136 1.24 9.08 -15.25
CA ILE A 136 2.44 8.27 -15.37
C ILE A 136 2.86 7.73 -14.00
N THR A 137 2.72 8.54 -12.94
CA THR A 137 2.94 8.06 -11.56
C THR A 137 1.99 6.92 -11.21
N ALA A 138 0.73 6.95 -11.68
CA ALA A 138 -0.22 5.85 -11.51
C ALA A 138 0.16 4.60 -12.32
N THR A 139 0.70 4.76 -13.53
CA THR A 139 1.21 3.62 -14.31
C THR A 139 2.39 2.94 -13.62
N ILE A 140 3.34 3.72 -13.08
CA ILE A 140 4.47 3.21 -12.30
C ILE A 140 3.99 2.61 -10.97
N GLY A 141 2.99 3.20 -10.33
CA GLY A 141 2.36 2.63 -9.14
C GLY A 141 1.68 1.29 -9.42
N SER A 142 1.01 1.14 -10.57
CA SER A 142 0.34 -0.10 -10.96
C SER A 142 1.32 -1.24 -11.25
N SER A 143 2.51 -0.97 -11.79
CA SER A 143 3.52 -2.01 -11.98
C SER A 143 4.07 -2.57 -10.67
N SER A 144 3.83 -1.91 -9.53
CA SER A 144 4.20 -2.44 -8.21
C SER A 144 3.52 -3.78 -7.89
N ILE A 145 2.34 -4.06 -8.45
CA ILE A 145 1.63 -5.35 -8.32
C ILE A 145 2.45 -6.48 -8.96
N LEU A 146 3.03 -6.25 -10.14
CA LEU A 146 3.88 -7.24 -10.80
C LEU A 146 5.18 -7.45 -10.03
N ILE A 147 5.76 -6.37 -9.48
CA ILE A 147 6.98 -6.42 -8.68
C ILE A 147 6.74 -7.18 -7.36
N THR A 148 5.59 -6.96 -6.70
CA THR A 148 5.22 -7.69 -5.48
C THR A 148 5.07 -9.17 -5.75
N VAL A 149 4.34 -9.56 -6.80
CA VAL A 149 4.22 -10.98 -7.19
C VAL A 149 5.58 -11.60 -7.50
N LEU A 150 6.45 -10.90 -8.23
CA LEU A 150 7.80 -11.37 -8.55
C LEU A 150 8.64 -11.63 -7.28
N ILE A 151 8.64 -10.69 -6.35
CA ILE A 151 9.39 -10.82 -5.09
C ILE A 151 8.84 -11.98 -4.27
N GLN A 152 7.52 -12.12 -4.17
CA GLN A 152 6.89 -13.23 -3.47
C GLN A 152 7.29 -14.59 -4.07
N ILE A 153 7.36 -14.69 -5.41
CA ILE A 153 7.83 -15.92 -6.10
C ILE A 153 9.28 -16.23 -5.70
N ILE A 154 10.17 -15.22 -5.70
CA ILE A 154 11.57 -15.38 -5.30
C ILE A 154 11.69 -15.83 -3.84
N LEU A 155 10.92 -15.22 -2.92
CA LEU A 155 10.91 -15.60 -1.51
C LEU A 155 10.46 -17.05 -1.32
N LYS A 156 9.45 -17.49 -2.08
CA LYS A 156 8.99 -18.88 -2.09
C LYS A 156 10.07 -19.84 -2.58
N GLU A 157 10.81 -19.50 -3.62
CA GLU A 157 11.94 -20.31 -4.11
C GLU A 157 13.08 -20.41 -3.08
N LEU A 158 13.25 -19.39 -2.23
CA LEU A 158 14.20 -19.39 -1.12
C LEU A 158 13.69 -20.16 0.11
N GLY A 159 12.51 -20.78 0.05
CA GLY A 159 11.93 -21.57 1.14
C GLY A 159 11.31 -20.74 2.27
N ILE A 160 11.10 -19.44 2.04
CA ILE A 160 10.40 -18.56 2.99
C ILE A 160 8.90 -18.66 2.69
N THR A 161 8.07 -18.77 3.73
CA THR A 161 6.61 -18.72 3.57
C THR A 161 6.23 -17.44 2.87
N SER A 162 5.31 -17.57 1.92
CA SER A 162 4.90 -16.44 1.08
C SER A 162 3.40 -16.53 0.88
N ASN A 163 2.69 -15.43 1.15
CA ASN A 163 1.29 -15.27 0.75
C ASN A 163 1.14 -15.07 -0.76
N LEU A 164 1.53 -16.07 -1.56
CA LEU A 164 1.23 -16.08 -3.00
C LEU A 164 -0.27 -16.31 -3.21
N PRO A 165 -0.90 -15.59 -4.14
CA PRO A 165 -2.25 -15.93 -4.57
C PRO A 165 -2.28 -17.36 -5.10
N GLU A 166 -3.29 -18.14 -4.70
CA GLU A 166 -3.48 -19.54 -5.13
C GLU A 166 -3.41 -19.67 -6.66
N ASN A 167 -4.01 -18.70 -7.36
CA ASN A 167 -3.99 -18.60 -8.81
C ASN A 167 -2.99 -17.55 -9.30
N ILE A 168 -1.70 -17.91 -9.25
CA ILE A 168 -0.58 -17.07 -9.71
C ILE A 168 -0.79 -16.58 -11.14
N PHE A 169 -1.28 -17.45 -12.04
CA PHE A 169 -1.56 -17.09 -13.43
C PHE A 169 -2.60 -15.97 -13.53
N LEU A 170 -3.68 -16.04 -12.73
CA LEU A 170 -4.73 -15.04 -12.73
C LEU A 170 -4.24 -13.70 -12.15
N ALA A 171 -3.39 -13.75 -11.12
CA ALA A 171 -2.77 -12.57 -10.54
C ALA A 171 -1.83 -11.86 -11.52
N ILE A 172 -1.00 -12.61 -12.24
CA ILE A 172 -0.13 -12.06 -13.31
C ILE A 172 -1.00 -11.49 -14.44
N LEU A 173 -2.00 -12.23 -14.91
CA LEU A 173 -2.90 -11.78 -15.97
C LEU A 173 -3.64 -10.49 -15.58
N GLY A 174 -4.17 -10.43 -14.36
CA GLY A 174 -4.82 -9.24 -13.80
C GLY A 174 -3.85 -8.06 -13.67
N GLY A 175 -2.63 -8.29 -13.21
CA GLY A 175 -1.58 -7.27 -13.13
C GLY A 175 -1.19 -6.71 -14.50
N VAL A 176 -1.02 -7.58 -15.50
CA VAL A 176 -0.71 -7.19 -16.89
C VAL A 176 -1.87 -6.44 -17.53
N LEU A 177 -3.11 -6.91 -17.36
CA LEU A 177 -4.31 -6.22 -17.87
C LEU A 177 -4.50 -4.85 -17.21
N GLY A 178 -4.26 -4.73 -15.91
CA GLY A 178 -4.30 -3.46 -15.18
C GLY A 178 -3.26 -2.47 -15.70
N PHE A 179 -2.01 -2.92 -15.88
CA PHE A 179 -0.94 -2.11 -16.46
C PHE A 179 -1.28 -1.67 -17.90
N LEU A 180 -1.76 -2.60 -18.73
CA LEU A 180 -2.12 -2.32 -20.12
C LEU A 180 -3.30 -1.33 -20.22
N GLY A 181 -4.31 -1.47 -19.35
CA GLY A 181 -5.45 -0.57 -19.31
C GLY A 181 -5.04 0.88 -19.04
N ILE A 182 -4.16 1.10 -18.06
CA ILE A 182 -3.64 2.45 -17.75
C ILE A 182 -2.78 2.96 -18.91
N TYR A 183 -1.94 2.10 -19.49
CA TYR A 183 -1.09 2.45 -20.62
C TYR A 183 -1.89 2.92 -21.85
N VAL A 184 -2.97 2.21 -22.20
CA VAL A 184 -3.85 2.55 -23.34
C VAL A 184 -4.56 3.89 -23.12
N ILE A 185 -5.09 4.15 -21.93
CA ILE A 185 -5.74 5.42 -21.58
C ILE A 185 -4.76 6.59 -21.71
N HIS A 186 -3.51 6.39 -21.29
CA HIS A 186 -2.47 7.41 -21.39
C HIS A 186 -2.06 7.70 -22.84
N MET A 187 -1.88 6.66 -23.67
CA MET A 187 -1.54 6.83 -25.09
C MET A 187 -2.65 7.53 -25.88
N HIS A 188 -3.91 7.20 -25.62
CA HIS A 188 -5.06 7.87 -26.24
C HIS A 188 -5.09 9.38 -25.92
N THR A 189 -4.76 9.76 -24.69
CA THR A 189 -4.74 11.16 -24.25
C THR A 189 -3.65 11.97 -24.97
N ARG A 190 -2.47 11.40 -25.25
CA ARG A 190 -1.44 12.07 -26.06
C ARG A 190 -1.90 12.29 -27.50
N TYR A 191 -2.54 11.30 -28.12
CA TYR A 191 -3.01 11.40 -29.50
C TYR A 191 -4.06 12.51 -29.68
N LEU A 192 -4.98 12.68 -28.70
CA LEU A 192 -6.00 13.73 -28.76
C LEU A 192 -5.42 15.15 -28.56
N SER A 193 -4.33 15.29 -27.80
CA SER A 193 -3.65 16.56 -27.57
C SER A 193 -2.87 17.10 -28.78
N ILE A 194 -2.61 16.25 -29.78
CA ILE A 194 -1.94 16.63 -31.05
C ILE A 194 -2.92 17.32 -32.02
N ILE A 195 -4.24 17.23 -31.78
CA ILE A 195 -5.23 18.01 -32.54
C ILE A 195 -5.27 19.42 -31.93
N PRO A 196 -4.78 20.46 -32.61
CA PRO A 196 -4.81 21.80 -32.05
C PRO A 196 -6.26 22.22 -31.87
N ARG A 197 -6.66 22.49 -30.62
CA ARG A 197 -7.90 23.23 -30.34
C ARG A 197 -7.77 24.60 -31.01
N ARG A 198 -8.42 24.78 -32.17
CA ARG A 198 -8.71 26.12 -32.70
C ARG A 198 -9.48 26.85 -31.60
N LYS A 199 -8.88 27.93 -31.08
CA LYS A 199 -9.60 28.93 -30.29
C LYS A 199 -10.72 29.49 -31.16
N GLN A 200 -11.96 29.42 -30.68
CA GLN A 200 -13.03 30.35 -31.04
C GLN A 200 -13.19 31.30 -29.87
#